data_AF-A0A820AN30-F1
#
_entry.id   AF-A0A820AN30-F1
#
_cell.length_a   1.000
_cell.length_b   1.000
_cell.length_c   1.000
_cell.angle_alpha   90.00
_cell.angle_beta   90.00
_cell.angle_gamma   90.00
#
_symmetry.space_group_name_H-M   'P 1'
#
loop_
_entity.id
_entity.type
_entity.pdbx_description
1 polymer ?
#
loop_
_entity_poly.entity_id
_entity_poly.type
_entity_poly.pdbx_seq_one_letter_code
_entity_poly.pdbx_strand_id
1 'polypeptide(L)'
;KCIGMTMWGKINENTHLELKSQSKGNPPPLCERQIPGNVGEDRETIERNHTHCLLFDSGKLYDYLNDSQCHRFVIEACKDTGDGHIYYAVTIIVEGSLGSLGVLENDIEGKRPIVLIQGSGRVADLLSVLVEQTSNPNRNQYWNSSKGEIVEALNQYFPSLSDSYTSTATNQIQKILNKENHHLLHIFSMNRDQNVAETIFKAIFTVTNKKTELKSNKKNENGTLEQEKQCRKDEDKLVDLALEWNYFDGVLPILQERQ
;
A
#
# COMPACT_ATOMS: atom_id res chain seq x y z
N LYS A 1 -15.63 2.49 6.36
CA LYS A 1 -15.11 1.95 7.63
C LYS A 1 -13.59 2.09 7.60
N CYS A 2 -12.95 2.48 8.70
CA CYS A 2 -11.50 2.62 8.78
C CYS A 2 -10.97 1.71 9.88
N ILE A 3 -10.07 0.79 9.55
CA ILE A 3 -9.54 -0.22 10.47
C ILE A 3 -8.07 0.09 10.71
N GLY A 4 -7.72 0.44 11.94
CA GLY A 4 -6.33 0.57 12.37
C GLY A 4 -5.74 -0.80 12.69
N MET A 5 -4.49 -1.01 12.34
CA MET A 5 -3.75 -2.24 12.66
C MET A 5 -2.43 -1.85 13.31
N THR A 6 -2.08 -2.47 14.44
CA THR A 6 -0.77 -2.31 15.06
C THR A 6 -0.43 -3.51 15.95
N MET A 7 0.83 -3.59 16.39
CA MET A 7 1.31 -4.62 17.29
C MET A 7 1.02 -4.23 18.75
N TRP A 8 0.54 -5.19 19.55
CA TRP A 8 0.26 -5.01 20.97
C TRP A 8 1.46 -4.47 21.75
N GLY A 9 2.65 -4.98 21.45
CA GLY A 9 3.90 -4.57 22.08
C GLY A 9 4.44 -3.20 21.67
N LYS A 10 3.77 -2.48 20.74
CA LYS A 10 4.09 -1.09 20.36
C LYS A 10 3.18 -0.07 21.02
N ILE A 11 2.01 -0.48 21.51
CA ILE A 11 1.02 0.44 22.06
C ILE A 11 1.44 0.93 23.44
N ASN A 12 1.42 2.24 23.63
CA ASN A 12 1.60 2.82 24.96
C ASN A 12 0.42 2.44 25.88
N GLU A 13 0.70 2.21 27.16
CA GLU A 13 -0.33 1.96 28.18
C GLU A 13 -1.25 0.75 27.88
N ASN A 14 -0.74 -0.26 27.15
CA ASN A 14 -1.47 -1.49 26.82
C ASN A 14 -1.99 -2.26 28.06
N THR A 15 -1.36 -2.07 29.22
CA THR A 15 -1.81 -2.58 30.53
C THR A 15 -3.18 -2.05 30.97
N HIS A 16 -3.58 -0.84 30.56
CA HIS A 16 -4.91 -0.29 30.85
C HIS A 16 -6.03 -0.99 30.08
N LEU A 17 -5.70 -1.56 28.92
CA LEU A 17 -6.60 -2.40 28.13
C LEU A 17 -6.65 -3.83 28.71
N GLU A 18 -5.55 -4.37 29.23
CA GLU A 18 -5.49 -5.68 29.92
C GLU A 18 -6.29 -5.73 31.22
N LEU A 19 -6.10 -4.74 32.11
CA LEU A 19 -6.65 -4.70 33.47
C LEU A 19 -8.19 -4.66 33.51
N LYS A 20 -8.85 -4.33 32.39
CA LYS A 20 -10.31 -4.14 32.31
C LYS A 20 -11.03 -5.26 31.55
N SER A 21 -10.28 -6.24 31.00
CA SER A 21 -10.84 -7.43 30.35
C SER A 21 -11.28 -8.53 31.33
N GLN A 22 -10.90 -8.43 32.61
CA GLN A 22 -11.26 -9.41 33.64
C GLN A 22 -12.74 -9.34 34.06
N SER A 23 -13.47 -8.26 33.73
CA SER A 23 -14.92 -8.20 33.84
C SER A 23 -15.56 -8.68 32.54
N LYS A 24 -15.96 -9.95 32.48
CA LYS A 24 -16.71 -10.51 31.35
C LYS A 24 -17.89 -9.59 30.97
N GLY A 25 -17.84 -9.00 29.77
CA GLY A 25 -19.01 -8.42 29.09
C GLY A 25 -19.18 -6.90 29.16
N ASN A 26 -18.29 -6.14 29.81
CA ASN A 26 -18.35 -4.68 29.75
C ASN A 26 -17.37 -4.13 28.71
N PRO A 27 -17.78 -3.21 27.82
CA PRO A 27 -16.85 -2.53 26.93
C PRO A 27 -15.81 -1.77 27.76
N PRO A 28 -14.53 -1.75 27.34
CA PRO A 28 -13.50 -1.00 28.04
C PRO A 28 -13.90 0.49 28.07
N PRO A 29 -13.71 1.19 29.21
CA PRO A 29 -13.96 2.64 29.30
C PRO A 29 -13.05 3.40 28.34
N LEU A 30 -13.54 4.55 27.87
CA LEU A 30 -12.84 5.52 27.03
C LEU A 30 -11.37 5.70 27.47
N CYS A 31 -10.43 5.48 26.57
CA CYS A 31 -9.02 5.77 26.78
C CYS A 31 -8.84 7.30 26.65
N GLU A 32 -8.57 7.99 27.75
CA GLU A 32 -8.27 9.42 27.71
C GLU A 32 -6.90 9.65 27.05
N ARG A 33 -6.76 10.75 26.29
CA ARG A 33 -5.46 11.13 25.71
C ARG A 33 -4.50 11.33 26.88
N GLN A 34 -3.46 10.52 26.99
CA GLN A 34 -2.23 11.04 27.54
C GLN A 34 -1.46 11.66 26.37
N ILE A 35 -1.20 12.97 26.48
CA ILE A 35 -0.25 13.70 25.64
C ILE A 35 1.04 12.87 25.62
N PRO A 36 1.73 12.70 24.48
CA PRO A 36 2.91 11.84 24.37
C PRO A 36 3.84 12.07 25.56
N GLY A 37 3.88 11.11 26.48
CA GLY A 37 4.70 11.17 27.67
C GLY A 37 6.16 11.02 27.25
N ASN A 38 6.96 12.03 27.52
CA ASN A 38 8.42 12.09 27.40
C ASN A 38 9.03 11.59 26.07
N VAL A 39 9.68 12.51 25.37
CA VAL A 39 10.64 12.24 24.29
C VAL A 39 11.63 11.15 24.75
N GLY A 40 11.47 9.91 24.29
CA GLY A 40 12.36 8.81 24.64
C GLY A 40 11.78 7.39 24.64
N GLU A 41 10.46 7.20 24.71
CA GLU A 41 9.85 5.87 24.54
C GLU A 41 9.25 5.71 23.14
N ASP A 42 9.76 4.75 22.36
CA ASP A 42 9.28 4.39 21.01
C ASP A 42 7.89 3.70 21.04
N ARG A 43 6.91 4.27 21.74
CA ARG A 43 5.57 3.71 21.89
C ARG A 43 4.53 4.53 21.14
N GLU A 44 3.63 3.82 20.45
CA GLU A 44 2.59 4.38 19.60
C GLU A 44 1.28 4.54 20.37
N THR A 45 0.50 5.58 20.07
CA THR A 45 -0.87 5.73 20.54
C THR A 45 -1.86 5.29 19.47
N ILE A 46 -2.97 4.65 19.86
CA ILE A 46 -4.04 4.27 18.92
C ILE A 46 -4.72 5.52 18.36
N GLU A 47 -4.81 5.62 17.04
CA GLU A 47 -5.48 6.72 16.32
C GLU A 47 -7.00 6.69 16.55
N ARG A 48 -7.56 7.86 16.85
CA ARG A 48 -8.96 8.06 17.26
C ARG A 48 -9.95 7.97 16.12
N ASN A 49 -9.49 8.31 14.91
CA ASN A 49 -10.34 8.32 13.73
C ASN A 49 -10.55 6.92 13.14
N HIS A 50 -9.90 5.89 13.68
CA HIS A 50 -10.18 4.50 13.33
C HIS A 50 -11.50 4.03 13.96
N THR A 51 -12.34 3.40 13.14
CA THR A 51 -13.62 2.82 13.59
C THR A 51 -13.45 1.50 14.32
N HIS A 52 -12.37 0.76 14.00
CA HIS A 52 -12.01 -0.53 14.59
C HIS A 52 -10.49 -0.58 14.70
N CYS A 53 -9.97 -1.36 15.64
CA CYS A 53 -8.54 -1.59 15.79
C CYS A 53 -8.25 -3.09 15.91
N LEU A 54 -7.30 -3.59 15.12
CA LEU A 54 -6.79 -4.96 15.20
C LEU A 54 -5.41 -4.93 15.86
N LEU A 55 -5.29 -5.62 16.98
CA LEU A 55 -4.08 -5.66 17.80
C LEU A 55 -3.43 -7.03 17.69
N PHE A 56 -2.24 -7.07 17.09
CA PHE A 56 -1.49 -8.30 16.89
C PHE A 56 -0.49 -8.50 18.01
N ASP A 57 -0.57 -9.64 18.70
CA ASP A 57 0.36 -9.97 19.78
C ASP A 57 1.38 -11.01 19.33
N SER A 58 2.66 -10.66 19.38
CA SER A 58 3.78 -11.58 19.14
C SER A 58 4.49 -12.00 20.43
N GLY A 59 4.03 -11.53 21.60
CA GLY A 59 4.70 -11.68 22.88
C GLY A 59 6.00 -10.87 23.02
N LYS A 60 6.30 -9.99 22.07
CA LYS A 60 7.53 -9.17 22.04
C LYS A 60 7.21 -7.68 22.11
N LEU A 61 8.01 -6.94 22.88
CA LEU A 61 8.02 -5.47 22.87
C LEU A 61 8.69 -4.98 21.58
N TYR A 62 8.12 -3.97 20.92
CA TYR A 62 8.70 -3.32 19.73
C TYR A 62 9.00 -4.23 18.53
N ASP A 63 8.07 -5.13 18.21
CA ASP A 63 8.22 -6.04 17.07
C ASP A 63 7.88 -5.38 15.72
N TYR A 64 8.77 -4.52 15.24
CA TYR A 64 8.62 -3.79 13.97
C TYR A 64 8.71 -4.68 12.71
N LEU A 65 9.19 -5.92 12.85
CA LEU A 65 9.46 -6.80 11.71
C LEU A 65 8.22 -7.55 11.21
N ASN A 66 7.12 -7.52 11.98
CA ASN A 66 5.92 -8.29 11.70
C ASN A 66 4.78 -7.49 11.03
N ASP A 67 4.95 -6.18 10.79
CA ASP A 67 3.91 -5.36 10.17
C ASP A 67 3.52 -5.87 8.77
N SER A 68 4.50 -6.32 7.99
CA SER A 68 4.26 -6.87 6.64
C SER A 68 3.49 -8.21 6.67
N GLN A 69 3.70 -9.03 7.71
CA GLN A 69 2.98 -10.29 7.89
C GLN A 69 1.55 -10.05 8.35
N CYS A 70 1.34 -9.11 9.27
CA CYS A 70 0.00 -8.72 9.73
C CYS A 70 -0.83 -8.13 8.60
N HIS A 71 -0.23 -7.26 7.78
CA HIS A 71 -0.85 -6.72 6.56
C HIS A 71 -1.29 -7.84 5.62
N ARG A 72 -0.38 -8.77 5.33
CA ARG A 72 -0.68 -9.93 4.47
C ARG A 72 -1.83 -10.77 5.01
N PHE A 73 -1.82 -11.07 6.31
CA PHE A 73 -2.86 -11.86 6.97
C PHE A 73 -4.25 -11.23 6.79
N VAL A 74 -4.39 -9.92 7.07
CA VAL A 74 -5.69 -9.25 6.95
C VAL A 74 -6.19 -9.24 5.51
N ILE A 75 -5.31 -8.93 4.56
CA ILE A 75 -5.69 -8.96 3.14
C ILE A 75 -6.13 -10.36 2.70
N GLU A 76 -5.43 -11.40 3.13
CA GLU A 76 -5.79 -12.79 2.79
C GLU A 76 -7.12 -13.20 3.44
N ALA A 77 -7.38 -12.80 4.69
CA ALA A 77 -8.65 -13.03 5.37
C ALA A 77 -9.83 -12.35 4.66
N CYS A 78 -9.60 -11.21 4.01
CA CYS A 78 -10.63 -10.49 3.24
C CYS A 78 -10.95 -11.11 1.87
N LYS A 79 -10.20 -12.11 1.39
CA LYS A 79 -10.43 -12.72 0.06
C LYS A 79 -11.54 -13.77 0.03
N ASP A 80 -11.83 -14.41 1.15
CA ASP A 80 -12.78 -15.52 1.24
C ASP A 80 -13.95 -15.19 2.15
N THR A 81 -14.84 -14.36 1.62
CA THR A 81 -16.06 -13.91 2.31
C THR A 81 -17.25 -14.85 2.11
N GLY A 82 -17.14 -15.85 1.21
CA GLY A 82 -18.21 -16.81 0.91
C GLY A 82 -19.48 -16.19 0.29
N ASP A 83 -19.48 -14.89 0.00
CA ASP A 83 -20.64 -14.11 -0.49
C ASP A 83 -20.73 -14.04 -2.01
N GLY A 84 -19.79 -14.67 -2.73
CA GLY A 84 -19.74 -14.69 -4.19
C GLY A 84 -19.25 -13.39 -4.84
N HIS A 85 -18.84 -12.38 -4.04
CA HIS A 85 -18.28 -11.14 -4.55
C HIS A 85 -16.75 -11.23 -4.70
N ILE A 86 -16.21 -10.49 -5.67
CA ILE A 86 -14.75 -10.35 -5.87
C ILE A 86 -14.31 -9.03 -5.25
N TYR A 87 -13.48 -9.12 -4.21
CA TYR A 87 -12.89 -7.96 -3.56
C TYR A 87 -11.51 -7.65 -4.14
N TYR A 88 -11.27 -6.38 -4.48
CA TYR A 88 -9.98 -5.88 -4.94
C TYR A 88 -9.33 -5.05 -3.85
N ALA A 89 -8.14 -5.46 -3.43
CA ALA A 89 -7.28 -4.70 -2.52
C ALA A 89 -6.28 -3.87 -3.33
N VAL A 90 -6.15 -2.60 -2.96
CA VAL A 90 -5.16 -1.67 -3.52
C VAL A 90 -4.34 -1.10 -2.37
N THR A 91 -3.03 -1.07 -2.53
CA THR A 91 -2.13 -0.46 -1.54
C THR A 91 -1.78 0.96 -1.98
N ILE A 92 -1.90 1.92 -1.09
CA ILE A 92 -1.55 3.32 -1.34
C ILE A 92 -0.36 3.68 -0.45
N ILE A 93 0.73 4.16 -1.06
CA ILE A 93 1.94 4.60 -0.38
C ILE A 93 1.99 6.12 -0.46
N VAL A 94 1.79 6.77 0.69
CA VAL A 94 1.85 8.23 0.84
C VAL A 94 3.25 8.62 1.28
N GLU A 95 3.60 8.25 2.50
CA GLU A 95 4.98 8.24 2.98
C GLU A 95 5.48 6.79 3.03
N GLY A 96 6.65 6.57 3.61
CA GLY A 96 7.12 5.25 3.96
C GLY A 96 8.55 5.31 4.48
N SER A 97 8.87 4.37 5.35
CA SER A 97 10.25 4.03 5.69
C SER A 97 10.70 2.84 4.86
N LEU A 98 11.99 2.48 4.89
CA LEU A 98 12.45 1.27 4.22
C LEU A 98 11.71 0.00 4.68
N GLY A 99 11.12 -0.01 5.89
CA GLY A 99 10.28 -1.11 6.36
C GLY A 99 9.03 -1.33 5.49
N SER A 100 8.51 -0.28 4.85
CA SER A 100 7.38 -0.37 3.92
C SER A 100 7.69 -1.21 2.68
N LEU A 101 8.97 -1.38 2.30
CA LEU A 101 9.35 -2.21 1.14
C LEU A 101 8.91 -3.66 1.31
N GLY A 102 8.91 -4.21 2.53
CA GLY A 102 8.43 -5.57 2.79
C GLY A 102 6.92 -5.74 2.59
N VAL A 103 6.13 -4.70 2.91
CA VAL A 103 4.68 -4.67 2.61
C VAL A 103 4.47 -4.68 1.09
N LEU A 104 5.24 -3.87 0.37
CA LEU A 104 5.15 -3.77 -1.08
C LEU A 104 5.59 -5.07 -1.78
N GLU A 105 6.64 -5.73 -1.32
CA GLU A 105 7.02 -7.05 -1.82
C GLU A 105 5.85 -8.05 -1.68
N ASN A 106 5.20 -8.10 -0.50
CA ASN A 106 4.04 -8.97 -0.29
C ASN A 106 2.88 -8.64 -1.24
N ASP A 107 2.66 -7.35 -1.54
CA ASP A 107 1.61 -6.89 -2.45
C ASP A 107 1.90 -7.24 -3.92
N ILE A 108 3.16 -7.10 -4.32
CA ILE A 108 3.67 -7.53 -5.62
C ILE A 108 3.52 -9.05 -5.79
N GLU A 109 3.94 -9.86 -4.80
CA GLU A 109 3.75 -11.31 -4.81
C GLU A 109 2.25 -11.68 -4.91
N GLY A 110 1.42 -10.94 -4.18
CA GLY A 110 -0.04 -11.09 -4.20
C GLY A 110 -0.74 -10.57 -5.46
N LYS A 111 0.00 -10.04 -6.44
CA LYS A 111 -0.52 -9.39 -7.65
C LYS A 111 -1.57 -8.33 -7.33
N ARG A 112 -1.27 -7.50 -6.33
CA ARG A 112 -2.09 -6.37 -5.88
C ARG A 112 -1.55 -5.07 -6.46
N PRO A 113 -2.41 -4.20 -7.01
CA PRO A 113 -1.98 -2.88 -7.46
C PRO A 113 -1.51 -2.02 -6.30
N ILE A 114 -0.50 -1.20 -6.57
CA ILE A 114 0.13 -0.25 -5.67
C ILE A 114 0.05 1.12 -6.32
N VAL A 115 -0.46 2.11 -5.57
CA VAL A 115 -0.49 3.52 -5.96
C VAL A 115 0.56 4.26 -5.14
N LEU A 116 1.56 4.82 -5.81
CA LEU A 116 2.59 5.68 -5.25
C LEU A 116 2.10 7.12 -5.36
N ILE A 117 2.02 7.81 -4.22
CA ILE A 117 1.71 9.23 -4.18
C ILE A 117 3.05 9.98 -4.28
N GLN A 118 3.31 10.58 -5.44
CA GLN A 118 4.52 11.35 -5.68
C GLN A 118 4.38 12.73 -5.04
N GLY A 119 5.42 13.15 -4.33
CA GLY A 119 5.54 14.39 -3.57
C GLY A 119 5.20 14.27 -2.09
N SER A 120 4.88 13.08 -1.57
CA SER A 120 4.44 12.93 -0.17
C SER A 120 5.41 12.25 0.77
N GLY A 121 6.54 11.70 0.31
CA GLY A 121 7.49 11.09 1.24
C GLY A 121 8.58 10.23 0.64
N ARG A 122 9.60 9.93 1.46
CA ARG A 122 10.87 9.35 1.01
C ARG A 122 10.73 8.07 0.17
N VAL A 123 10.03 7.04 0.65
CA VAL A 123 9.85 5.80 -0.14
C VAL A 123 8.93 6.01 -1.34
N ALA A 124 7.85 6.78 -1.18
CA ALA A 124 6.91 7.05 -2.26
C ALA A 124 7.60 7.75 -3.43
N ASP A 125 8.43 8.75 -3.13
CA ASP A 125 9.19 9.55 -4.10
C ASP A 125 10.32 8.74 -4.71
N LEU A 126 11.09 8.01 -3.89
CA LEU A 126 12.15 7.10 -4.35
C LEU A 126 11.61 6.12 -5.40
N LEU A 127 10.50 5.44 -5.09
CA LEU A 127 9.92 4.47 -6.01
C LEU A 127 9.30 5.15 -7.23
N SER A 128 8.65 6.30 -7.07
CA SER A 128 8.04 7.03 -8.19
C SER A 128 9.10 7.44 -9.21
N VAL A 129 10.23 8.00 -8.76
CA VAL A 129 11.35 8.38 -9.64
C VAL A 129 11.91 7.16 -10.37
N LEU A 130 12.15 6.05 -9.65
CA LEU A 130 12.69 4.84 -10.27
C LEU A 130 11.71 4.21 -11.27
N VAL A 131 10.40 4.24 -11.00
CA VAL A 131 9.35 3.79 -11.94
C VAL A 131 9.31 4.69 -13.18
N GLU A 132 9.40 6.01 -13.04
CA GLU A 132 9.43 6.93 -14.19
C GLU A 132 10.69 6.75 -15.05
N GLN A 133 11.85 6.53 -14.42
CA GLN A 133 13.11 6.27 -15.10
C GLN A 133 13.09 4.97 -15.92
N THR A 134 12.49 3.91 -15.36
CA THR A 134 12.35 2.61 -16.02
C THR A 134 11.25 2.59 -17.08
N SER A 135 10.25 3.46 -16.95
CA SER A 135 9.12 3.57 -17.89
C SER A 135 9.41 4.42 -19.14
N ASN A 136 10.63 4.93 -19.30
CA ASN A 136 10.99 5.77 -20.44
C ASN A 136 11.11 4.95 -21.73
N PRO A 137 10.22 5.13 -22.73
CA PRO A 137 10.20 4.34 -23.97
C PRO A 137 11.43 4.58 -24.86
N ASN A 138 12.19 5.65 -24.65
CA ASN A 138 13.47 5.87 -25.34
C ASN A 138 14.61 5.01 -24.77
N ARG A 139 14.42 4.41 -23.59
CA ARG A 139 15.32 3.42 -22.99
C ARG A 139 14.71 2.01 -23.13
N ASN A 140 14.50 1.56 -24.37
CA ASN A 140 13.91 0.26 -24.75
C ASN A 140 14.56 -1.01 -24.15
N GLN A 141 15.53 -0.88 -23.24
CA GLN A 141 16.36 -1.98 -22.75
C GLN A 141 16.54 -2.05 -21.22
N TYR A 142 16.00 -1.11 -20.44
CA TYR A 142 16.29 -1.06 -18.99
C TYR A 142 15.01 -0.93 -18.14
N TRP A 143 14.19 -1.99 -18.16
CA TRP A 143 13.17 -2.22 -17.13
C TRP A 143 13.77 -2.78 -15.83
N ASN A 144 15.08 -2.99 -15.80
CA ASN A 144 15.82 -3.24 -14.57
C ASN A 144 16.62 -1.97 -14.31
N SER A 145 16.17 -1.13 -13.36
CA SER A 145 17.08 -0.11 -12.81
C SER A 145 18.38 -0.81 -12.44
N SER A 146 19.49 -0.32 -12.96
CA SER A 146 20.78 -0.89 -12.63
C SER A 146 20.96 -0.81 -11.11
N LYS A 147 21.68 -1.77 -10.53
CA LYS A 147 21.96 -1.75 -9.09
C LYS A 147 22.56 -0.41 -8.66
N GLY A 148 23.37 0.21 -9.53
CA GLY A 148 23.94 1.54 -9.32
C GLY A 148 22.90 2.65 -9.23
N GLU A 149 21.95 2.72 -10.17
CA GLU A 149 20.87 3.73 -10.17
C GLU A 149 19.99 3.62 -8.91
N ILE A 150 19.67 2.40 -8.47
CA ILE A 150 18.90 2.20 -7.23
C ILE A 150 19.69 2.67 -6.01
N VAL A 151 20.99 2.35 -5.94
CA VAL A 151 21.85 2.77 -4.82
C VAL A 151 22.02 4.29 -4.81
N GLU A 152 22.17 4.92 -5.97
CA GLU A 152 22.26 6.38 -6.08
C GLU A 152 20.98 7.05 -5.58
N ALA A 153 19.81 6.57 -6.04
CA ALA A 153 18.53 7.08 -5.58
C ALA A 153 18.34 6.82 -4.06
N LEU A 154 18.69 5.63 -3.55
CA LEU A 154 18.64 5.34 -2.11
C LEU A 154 19.48 6.34 -1.30
N ASN A 155 20.70 6.64 -1.74
CA ASN A 155 21.58 7.59 -1.05
C ASN A 155 21.03 9.02 -1.07
N GLN A 156 20.28 9.39 -2.11
CA GLN A 156 19.61 10.69 -2.19
C GLN A 156 18.46 10.82 -1.18
N TYR A 157 17.61 9.79 -1.06
CA TYR A 157 16.42 9.84 -0.18
C TYR A 157 16.69 9.41 1.26
N PHE A 158 17.75 8.63 1.48
CA PHE A 158 18.14 8.09 2.78
C PHE A 158 19.66 8.23 2.96
N PRO A 159 20.15 9.46 3.23
CA PRO A 159 21.56 9.66 3.50
C PRO A 159 21.97 8.89 4.75
N SER A 160 23.19 8.35 4.74
CA SER A 160 23.78 7.62 5.88
C SER A 160 23.20 6.24 6.18
N LEU A 161 22.55 5.57 5.22
CA LEU A 161 22.28 4.13 5.32
C LEU A 161 23.58 3.33 5.41
N SER A 162 23.61 2.31 6.26
CA SER A 162 24.73 1.36 6.27
C SER A 162 24.70 0.47 5.02
N ASP A 163 25.86 -0.01 4.60
CA ASP A 163 25.99 -0.88 3.41
C ASP A 163 25.08 -2.11 3.47
N SER A 164 24.88 -2.66 4.67
CA SER A 164 23.98 -3.80 4.87
C SER A 164 22.52 -3.44 4.59
N TYR A 165 22.03 -2.30 5.10
CA TYR A 165 20.67 -1.84 4.83
C TYR A 165 20.49 -1.42 3.37
N THR A 166 21.49 -0.75 2.79
CA THR A 166 21.48 -0.36 1.36
C THR A 166 21.38 -1.59 0.46
N SER A 167 22.17 -2.64 0.73
CA SER A 167 22.13 -3.89 -0.05
C SER A 167 20.76 -4.58 0.05
N THR A 168 20.19 -4.66 1.25
CA THR A 168 18.86 -5.24 1.47
C THR A 168 17.78 -4.46 0.74
N ALA A 169 17.71 -3.14 0.95
CA ALA A 169 16.72 -2.27 0.30
C ALA A 169 16.85 -2.32 -1.23
N THR A 170 18.08 -2.35 -1.75
CA THR A 170 18.33 -2.47 -3.20
C THR A 170 17.72 -3.75 -3.77
N ASN A 171 17.90 -4.90 -3.10
CA ASN A 171 17.33 -6.17 -3.55
C ASN A 171 15.80 -6.16 -3.52
N GLN A 172 15.20 -5.55 -2.50
CA GLN A 172 13.73 -5.42 -2.39
C GLN A 172 13.19 -4.53 -3.52
N ILE A 173 13.81 -3.38 -3.74
CA ILE A 173 13.44 -2.46 -4.82
C ILE A 173 13.57 -3.13 -6.19
N GLN A 174 14.65 -3.90 -6.44
CA GLN A 174 14.81 -4.64 -7.70
C GLN A 174 13.67 -5.65 -7.95
N LYS A 175 13.19 -6.33 -6.90
CA LYS A 175 12.05 -7.24 -7.04
C LYS A 175 10.75 -6.48 -7.31
N ILE A 176 10.53 -5.35 -6.62
CA ILE A 176 9.35 -4.51 -6.80
C ILE A 176 9.31 -3.97 -8.23
N LEU A 177 10.43 -3.40 -8.72
CA LEU A 177 10.57 -2.79 -10.04
C LEU A 177 10.82 -3.78 -11.17
N ASN A 178 10.68 -5.09 -10.94
CA ASN A 178 10.86 -6.08 -12.00
C ASN A 178 9.88 -5.81 -13.15
N LYS A 179 10.34 -5.95 -14.40
CA LYS A 179 9.53 -5.80 -15.63
C LYS A 179 8.14 -6.45 -15.55
N GLU A 180 8.03 -7.64 -14.95
CA GLU A 180 6.75 -8.36 -14.83
C GLU A 180 5.73 -7.62 -13.96
N ASN A 181 6.20 -6.80 -13.01
CA ASN A 181 5.42 -6.15 -11.98
C ASN A 181 4.98 -4.72 -12.34
N HIS A 182 5.45 -4.14 -13.44
CA HIS A 182 5.15 -2.74 -13.81
C HIS A 182 3.66 -2.40 -13.86
N HIS A 183 2.86 -3.33 -14.37
CA HIS A 183 1.40 -3.19 -14.43
C HIS A 183 0.72 -3.14 -13.06
N LEU A 184 1.46 -3.35 -11.96
CA LEU A 184 1.00 -3.22 -10.59
C LEU A 184 1.38 -1.87 -9.99
N LEU A 185 2.30 -1.11 -10.60
CA LEU A 185 2.84 0.13 -10.05
C LEU A 185 2.22 1.33 -10.77
N HIS A 186 1.48 2.15 -10.03
CA HIS A 186 0.79 3.32 -10.54
C HIS A 186 1.25 4.57 -9.78
N ILE A 187 1.54 5.65 -10.51
CA ILE A 187 1.95 6.91 -9.89
C ILE A 187 0.78 7.88 -9.94
N PHE A 188 0.46 8.45 -8.79
CA PHE A 188 -0.36 9.64 -8.66
C PHE A 188 0.55 10.82 -8.35
N SER A 189 0.55 11.85 -9.20
CA SER A 189 1.35 13.06 -8.99
C SER A 189 0.46 14.18 -8.45
N MET A 190 0.75 14.70 -7.27
CA MET A 190 0.01 15.83 -6.69
C MET A 190 0.08 17.10 -7.55
N ASN A 191 1.08 17.21 -8.43
CA ASN A 191 1.30 18.36 -9.29
C ASN A 191 0.45 18.32 -10.58
N ARG A 192 -0.35 17.27 -10.78
CA ARG A 192 -1.25 17.13 -11.93
C ARG A 192 -2.68 17.27 -11.43
N ASP A 193 -3.56 17.85 -12.25
CA ASP A 193 -5.01 17.89 -12.02
C ASP A 193 -5.66 16.51 -12.21
N GLN A 194 -5.13 15.50 -11.52
CA GLN A 194 -5.63 14.13 -11.51
C GLN A 194 -6.34 13.86 -10.19
N ASN A 195 -7.33 12.96 -10.25
CA ASN A 195 -8.02 12.49 -9.06
C ASN A 195 -7.36 11.20 -8.54
N VAL A 196 -7.04 11.14 -7.24
CA VAL A 196 -6.52 9.92 -6.59
C VAL A 196 -7.44 8.73 -6.80
N ALA A 197 -8.76 8.92 -6.70
CA ALA A 197 -9.74 7.87 -6.93
C ALA A 197 -9.62 7.30 -8.35
N GLU A 198 -9.50 8.16 -9.35
CA GLU A 198 -9.30 7.74 -10.74
C GLU A 198 -8.02 6.90 -10.90
N THR A 199 -6.92 7.28 -10.25
CA THR A 199 -5.69 6.48 -10.28
C THR A 199 -5.86 5.13 -9.59
N ILE A 200 -6.60 5.07 -8.47
CA ILE A 200 -6.92 3.80 -7.79
C ILE A 200 -7.72 2.88 -8.71
N PHE A 201 -8.77 3.39 -9.37
CA PHE A 201 -9.60 2.59 -10.27
C PHE A 201 -8.83 2.15 -11.51
N LYS A 202 -8.00 3.02 -12.11
CA LYS A 202 -7.08 2.64 -13.19
C LYS A 202 -6.14 1.52 -12.75
N ALA A 203 -5.63 1.58 -11.53
CA ALA A 203 -4.75 0.55 -11.00
C ALA A 203 -5.44 -0.81 -10.87
N ILE A 204 -6.68 -0.84 -10.36
CA ILE A 204 -7.50 -2.06 -10.33
C ILE A 204 -7.71 -2.60 -11.74
N PHE A 205 -8.11 -1.73 -12.68
CA PHE A 205 -8.48 -2.10 -14.03
C PHE A 205 -7.33 -2.72 -14.83
N THR A 206 -6.13 -2.11 -14.75
CA THR A 206 -4.93 -2.65 -15.40
C THR A 206 -4.63 -4.07 -14.92
N VAL A 207 -4.80 -4.34 -13.63
CA VAL A 207 -4.58 -5.68 -13.07
C VAL A 207 -5.67 -6.67 -13.47
N THR A 208 -6.92 -6.25 -13.54
CA THR A 208 -8.02 -7.12 -13.97
C THR A 208 -7.90 -7.50 -15.45
N ASN A 209 -7.58 -6.54 -16.31
CA ASN A 209 -7.45 -6.79 -17.74
C ASN A 209 -6.30 -7.73 -18.06
N LYS A 210 -5.14 -7.52 -17.44
CA LYS A 210 -3.99 -8.42 -17.64
C LYS A 210 -4.30 -9.84 -17.17
N LYS A 211 -5.08 -10.01 -16.09
CA LYS A 211 -5.56 -11.34 -15.66
C LYS A 211 -6.49 -11.97 -16.70
N THR A 212 -7.33 -11.19 -17.36
CA THR A 212 -8.23 -11.65 -18.42
C THR A 212 -7.44 -12.03 -19.68
N GLU A 213 -6.47 -11.21 -20.11
CA GLU A 213 -5.55 -11.50 -21.22
C GLU A 213 -4.73 -12.77 -20.98
N LEU A 214 -4.22 -12.97 -19.77
CA LEU A 214 -3.50 -14.20 -19.41
C LEU A 214 -4.41 -15.44 -19.42
N LYS A 215 -5.70 -15.29 -19.13
CA LYS A 215 -6.69 -16.37 -19.18
C LYS A 215 -7.14 -16.67 -20.61
N SER A 216 -7.29 -15.65 -21.46
CA SER A 216 -7.66 -15.80 -22.87
C SER A 216 -6.51 -16.37 -23.70
N ASN A 217 -5.28 -15.91 -23.48
CA ASN A 217 -4.07 -16.47 -24.11
C ASN A 217 -3.84 -17.95 -23.72
N LYS A 218 -4.32 -18.37 -22.55
CA LYS A 218 -4.35 -19.80 -22.14
C LYS A 218 -5.52 -20.59 -22.74
N LYS A 219 -6.54 -19.92 -23.31
CA LYS A 219 -7.79 -20.54 -23.79
C LYS A 219 -7.99 -20.56 -25.30
N ASN A 220 -7.30 -19.76 -26.13
CA ASN A 220 -7.04 -19.90 -27.59
C ASN A 220 -6.80 -18.55 -28.30
N GLU A 221 -6.04 -18.59 -29.40
CA GLU A 221 -5.55 -17.48 -30.26
C GLU A 221 -6.58 -16.66 -31.06
N ASN A 222 -7.86 -16.60 -30.68
CA ASN A 222 -8.85 -15.79 -31.39
C ASN A 222 -9.68 -14.94 -30.41
N GLY A 223 -9.19 -13.73 -30.10
CA GLY A 223 -9.91 -12.69 -29.38
C GLY A 223 -9.97 -11.41 -30.20
N THR A 224 -11.15 -11.12 -30.72
CA THR A 224 -11.50 -10.08 -31.71
C THR A 224 -11.87 -8.72 -31.08
N LEU A 225 -11.87 -7.67 -31.92
CA LEU A 225 -12.30 -6.27 -31.75
C LEU A 225 -13.49 -5.98 -30.79
N GLU A 226 -14.34 -6.96 -30.50
CA GLU A 226 -15.43 -6.86 -29.53
C GLU A 226 -14.95 -6.87 -28.06
N GLN A 227 -13.85 -7.57 -27.77
CA GLN A 227 -13.23 -7.58 -26.43
C GLN A 227 -12.63 -6.21 -26.09
N GLU A 228 -12.02 -5.54 -27.07
CA GLU A 228 -11.51 -4.16 -26.92
C GLU A 228 -12.65 -3.15 -26.71
N LYS A 229 -13.77 -3.30 -27.42
CA LYS A 229 -14.96 -2.45 -27.22
C LYS A 229 -15.60 -2.65 -25.85
N GLN A 230 -15.58 -3.88 -25.33
CA GLN A 230 -16.10 -4.16 -24.00
C GLN A 230 -15.18 -3.60 -22.90
N CYS A 231 -13.86 -3.73 -23.03
CA CYS A 231 -12.90 -3.11 -22.10
C CYS A 231 -13.09 -1.59 -22.02
N ARG A 232 -13.27 -0.88 -23.14
CA ARG A 232 -13.50 0.58 -23.13
C ARG A 232 -14.80 0.96 -22.41
N LYS A 233 -15.87 0.19 -22.60
CA LYS A 233 -17.14 0.42 -21.86
C LYS A 233 -17.01 0.18 -20.36
N ASP A 234 -16.14 -0.75 -19.96
CA ASP A 234 -15.88 -1.04 -18.56
C ASP A 234 -14.95 0.04 -17.95
N GLU A 235 -14.04 0.64 -18.72
CA GLU A 235 -13.28 1.84 -18.32
C GLU A 235 -14.20 3.05 -18.07
N ASP A 236 -15.11 3.35 -18.99
CA ASP A 236 -16.03 4.49 -18.86
C ASP A 236 -16.92 4.36 -17.61
N LYS A 237 -17.44 3.16 -17.32
CA LYS A 237 -18.21 2.89 -16.09
C LYS A 237 -17.39 3.04 -14.81
N LEU A 238 -16.09 2.77 -14.87
CA LEU A 238 -15.20 2.93 -13.71
C LEU A 238 -14.85 4.39 -13.48
N VAL A 239 -14.75 5.20 -14.53
CA VAL A 239 -14.64 6.67 -14.39
C VAL A 239 -15.91 7.22 -13.74
N ASP A 240 -17.09 6.74 -14.14
CA ASP A 240 -18.36 7.11 -13.50
C ASP A 240 -18.39 6.69 -12.01
N LEU A 241 -17.99 5.46 -11.69
CA LEU A 241 -17.86 4.98 -10.30
C LEU A 241 -16.81 5.78 -9.50
N ALA A 242 -15.72 6.21 -10.12
CA ALA A 242 -14.69 7.04 -9.50
C ALA A 242 -15.21 8.44 -9.16
N LEU A 243 -16.03 9.01 -10.05
CA LEU A 243 -16.71 10.28 -9.84
C LEU A 243 -17.79 10.17 -8.75
N GLU A 244 -18.50 9.04 -8.66
CA GLU A 244 -19.43 8.74 -7.56
C GLU A 244 -18.70 8.53 -6.23
N TRP A 245 -17.54 7.87 -6.23
CA TRP A 245 -16.70 7.70 -5.03
C TRP A 245 -16.12 9.02 -4.51
N ASN A 246 -15.91 9.99 -5.40
CA ASN A 246 -15.53 11.35 -5.03
C ASN A 246 -16.58 12.05 -4.16
N TYR A 247 -17.83 11.58 -4.17
CA TYR A 247 -18.89 12.04 -3.26
C TYR A 247 -18.80 11.40 -1.86
N PHE A 248 -17.94 10.37 -1.68
CA PHE A 248 -17.65 9.74 -0.39
C PHE A 248 -16.35 10.35 0.19
N ASP A 249 -16.49 11.50 0.84
CA ASP A 249 -15.51 12.39 1.49
C ASP A 249 -14.52 11.77 2.52
N GLY A 250 -14.31 10.46 2.57
CA GLY A 250 -13.63 9.81 3.70
C GLY A 250 -12.09 9.76 3.64
N VAL A 251 -11.47 9.84 2.46
CA VAL A 251 -10.02 9.54 2.31
C VAL A 251 -9.17 10.80 2.07
N LEU A 252 -9.71 11.82 1.41
CA LEU A 252 -9.00 13.07 1.13
C LEU A 252 -8.64 13.90 2.38
N PRO A 253 -9.49 14.02 3.42
CA PRO A 253 -9.17 14.84 4.59
C PRO A 253 -7.90 14.37 5.32
N ILE A 254 -7.62 13.06 5.34
CA ILE A 254 -6.42 12.49 6.00
C ILE A 254 -5.12 12.90 5.29
N LEU A 255 -5.17 13.18 3.98
CA LEU A 255 -4.03 13.67 3.21
C LEU A 255 -3.86 15.19 3.29
N GLN A 256 -4.96 15.92 3.51
CA GLN A 256 -4.96 17.38 3.59
C GLN A 256 -4.68 17.91 5.00
N GLU A 257 -4.99 17.16 6.06
CA GLU A 257 -4.73 17.56 7.46
C GLU A 257 -3.25 17.41 7.90
N ARG A 258 -2.37 16.88 7.05
CA ARG A 258 -0.92 16.76 7.33
C ARG A 258 -0.06 17.88 6.72
N GLN A 259 -0.68 18.97 6.25
CA GLN A 259 -0.01 20.24 5.93
C GLN A 259 0.00 21.17 7.15
#